data_AF-A0A845I6K9-F1
#
_entry.id   AF-A0A845I6K9-F1
#
_cell.length_a   1.000
_cell.length_b   1.000
_cell.length_c   1.000
_cell.angle_alpha   90.00
_cell.angle_beta   90.00
_cell.angle_gamma   90.00
#
_symmetry.space_group_name_H-M   'P 1'
#
loop_
_entity.id
_entity.type
_entity.pdbx_description
1 polymer ?
#
loop_
_entity_poly.entity_id
_entity_poly.type
_entity_poly.pdbx_seq_one_letter_code
_entity_poly.pdbx_strand_id
1 'polypeptide(L)'
;MRLPVLIVPPGGVKVVALPKLAPHLLAPYESAWAWAAKLAAANALSACEVSALLGISARHRSALLPDHVPRAAQVLGRTLGFPATRIRDAFLEGGLRDLRPLMHERLRLCPACARLGRHFILHQLRPFSHCPLHGLPLRDRCHRCGEPRSYGLGSSRVFGPINCPTCRAPQLPLSVGGQPEARGMPAPSVDLIARWLAFLRRRVTLPVLFDREGAIDAARCAGSVGADRIEVCIAPKSTRHRLTSTMRARWSAGMQHTCLRDGRDYGFFRRK
;
A
#
# COMPACT_ATOMS: atom_id res chain seq x y z
N MET A 1 -10.13 17.43 -23.04
CA MET A 1 -11.00 16.45 -23.73
C MET A 1 -10.82 15.08 -23.10
N ARG A 2 -11.91 14.37 -22.77
CA ARG A 2 -11.85 12.96 -22.38
C ARG A 2 -11.79 12.12 -23.66
N LEU A 3 -10.62 11.54 -23.95
CA LEU A 3 -10.46 10.70 -25.12
C LEU A 3 -10.98 9.29 -24.82
N PRO A 4 -11.76 8.67 -25.72
CA PRO A 4 -12.14 7.28 -25.56
C PRO A 4 -10.89 6.40 -25.52
N VAL A 5 -10.87 5.40 -24.63
CA VAL A 5 -9.76 4.44 -24.55
C VAL A 5 -10.19 3.16 -25.26
N LEU A 6 -9.45 2.79 -26.29
CA LEU A 6 -9.65 1.53 -26.99
C LEU A 6 -8.99 0.40 -26.20
N ILE A 7 -9.79 -0.55 -25.72
CA ILE A 7 -9.26 -1.79 -25.12
C ILE A 7 -9.30 -2.86 -26.21
N VAL A 8 -8.13 -3.35 -26.62
CA VAL A 8 -7.98 -4.43 -27.59
C VAL A 8 -7.46 -5.69 -26.87
N PRO A 9 -8.33 -6.53 -26.30
CA PRO A 9 -7.91 -7.82 -25.77
C PRO A 9 -7.52 -8.79 -26.91
N PRO A 10 -6.79 -9.88 -26.60
CA PRO A 10 -6.57 -10.97 -27.54
C PRO A 10 -7.93 -11.56 -27.97
N GLY A 11 -8.32 -11.35 -29.23
CA GLY A 11 -9.62 -11.77 -29.77
C GLY A 11 -10.49 -10.65 -30.38
N GLY A 12 -10.01 -9.40 -30.45
CA GLY A 12 -10.68 -8.31 -31.19
C GLY A 12 -11.08 -7.11 -30.32
N VAL A 13 -11.59 -6.05 -30.96
CA VAL A 13 -12.06 -4.82 -30.27
C VAL A 13 -13.34 -5.15 -29.50
N LYS A 14 -13.29 -5.08 -28.16
CA LYS A 14 -14.49 -5.37 -27.34
C LYS A 14 -15.31 -4.13 -26.97
N VAL A 15 -14.70 -2.99 -26.65
CA VAL A 15 -15.46 -1.77 -26.28
C VAL A 15 -14.63 -0.49 -26.50
N VAL A 16 -15.23 0.51 -27.13
CA VAL A 16 -14.84 1.93 -27.01
C VAL A 16 -15.53 2.47 -25.76
N ALA A 17 -14.88 2.34 -24.60
CA ALA A 17 -15.45 2.85 -23.35
C ALA A 17 -14.75 4.16 -22.99
N LEU A 18 -15.51 5.11 -22.45
CA LEU A 18 -14.96 6.17 -21.60
C LEU A 18 -14.86 5.58 -20.21
N PRO A 19 -13.67 5.16 -19.73
CA PRO A 19 -13.56 4.55 -18.42
C PRO A 19 -14.02 5.57 -17.38
N LYS A 20 -14.82 5.10 -16.42
CA LYS A 20 -15.38 5.93 -15.36
C LYS A 20 -14.71 5.59 -14.05
N LEU A 21 -14.14 6.59 -13.39
CA LEU A 21 -13.77 6.49 -11.99
C LEU A 21 -13.83 7.90 -11.40
N ALA A 22 -14.70 8.11 -10.42
CA ALA A 22 -14.87 9.43 -9.83
C ALA A 22 -13.56 9.89 -9.14
N PRO A 23 -13.13 11.16 -9.27
CA PRO A 23 -11.85 11.62 -8.77
C PRO A 23 -11.58 11.36 -7.28
N HIS A 24 -12.63 11.41 -6.45
CA HIS A 24 -12.55 11.17 -5.00
C HIS A 24 -12.27 9.71 -4.63
N LEU A 25 -12.48 8.76 -5.56
CA LEU A 25 -12.24 7.34 -5.34
C LEU A 25 -10.75 6.99 -5.34
N LEU A 26 -9.86 7.85 -5.84
CA LEU A 26 -8.41 7.67 -5.77
C LEU A 26 -7.77 8.73 -4.88
N ALA A 27 -7.52 8.38 -3.62
CA ALA A 27 -6.84 9.24 -2.67
C ALA A 27 -5.31 9.27 -2.92
N PRO A 28 -4.59 10.30 -2.41
CA PRO A 28 -3.13 10.29 -2.38
C PRO A 28 -2.57 9.00 -1.75
N TYR A 29 -1.48 8.50 -2.31
CA TYR A 29 -0.76 7.30 -1.85
C TYR A 29 -1.56 5.99 -1.86
N GLU A 30 -2.70 5.93 -2.54
CA GLU A 30 -3.34 4.64 -2.85
C GLU A 30 -2.47 3.82 -3.80
N SER A 31 -2.48 2.50 -3.61
CA SER A 31 -1.66 1.62 -4.44
C SER A 31 -2.28 1.39 -5.83
N ALA A 32 -1.47 0.93 -6.78
CA ALA A 32 -1.93 0.49 -8.09
C ALA A 32 -3.01 -0.61 -7.99
N TRP A 33 -2.92 -1.50 -6.98
CA TRP A 33 -3.98 -2.49 -6.72
C TRP A 33 -5.33 -1.82 -6.43
N ALA A 34 -5.35 -0.83 -5.54
CA ALA A 34 -6.58 -0.16 -5.13
C ALA A 34 -7.22 0.61 -6.30
N TRP A 35 -6.38 1.28 -7.10
CA TRP A 35 -6.82 1.94 -8.32
C TRP A 35 -7.44 0.93 -9.30
N ALA A 36 -6.75 -0.17 -9.60
CA ALA A 36 -7.25 -1.20 -10.50
C ALA A 36 -8.55 -1.85 -10.00
N ALA A 37 -8.64 -2.17 -8.71
CA ALA A 37 -9.83 -2.75 -8.08
C ALA A 37 -11.06 -1.86 -8.26
N LYS A 38 -10.93 -0.56 -8.00
CA LYS A 38 -12.03 0.39 -8.13
C LYS A 38 -12.38 0.68 -9.57
N LEU A 39 -11.37 0.85 -10.42
CA LEU A 39 -11.57 1.04 -11.86
C LEU A 39 -12.33 -0.15 -12.47
N ALA A 40 -11.97 -1.37 -12.09
CA ALA A 40 -12.66 -2.56 -12.54
C ALA A 40 -14.11 -2.61 -12.07
N ALA A 41 -14.37 -2.34 -10.79
CA ALA A 41 -15.72 -2.30 -10.25
C ALA A 41 -16.61 -1.25 -10.95
N ALA A 42 -16.09 -0.02 -11.12
CA ALA A 42 -16.83 1.08 -11.72
C ALA A 42 -17.20 0.86 -13.19
N ASN A 43 -16.52 -0.07 -13.88
CA ASN A 43 -16.69 -0.33 -15.31
C ASN A 43 -17.04 -1.81 -15.59
N ALA A 44 -17.39 -2.59 -14.57
CA ALA A 44 -17.68 -4.02 -14.67
C ALA A 44 -16.58 -4.83 -15.41
N LEU A 45 -15.31 -4.49 -15.19
CA LEU A 45 -14.18 -5.15 -15.85
C LEU A 45 -13.69 -6.37 -15.06
N SER A 46 -13.28 -7.40 -15.79
CA SER A 46 -12.51 -8.51 -15.25
C SER A 46 -11.07 -8.11 -14.91
N ALA A 47 -10.37 -8.95 -14.15
CA ALA A 47 -8.95 -8.79 -13.85
C ALA A 47 -8.08 -8.69 -15.13
N CYS A 48 -8.36 -9.50 -16.14
CA CYS A 48 -7.65 -9.44 -17.42
C CYS A 48 -7.86 -8.10 -18.14
N GLU A 49 -9.11 -7.62 -18.19
CA GLU A 49 -9.45 -6.38 -18.90
C GLU A 49 -8.85 -5.15 -18.23
N VAL A 50 -8.93 -5.04 -16.90
CA VAL A 50 -8.32 -3.90 -16.20
C VAL A 50 -6.78 -3.95 -16.25
N SER A 51 -6.18 -5.14 -16.29
CA SER A 51 -4.73 -5.29 -16.49
C SER A 51 -4.31 -4.77 -17.86
N ALA A 52 -5.03 -5.16 -18.92
CA ALA A 52 -4.79 -4.67 -20.28
C ALA A 52 -4.98 -3.15 -20.38
N LEU A 53 -6.04 -2.62 -19.75
CA LEU A 53 -6.32 -1.19 -19.72
C LEU A 53 -5.23 -0.37 -19.01
N LEU A 54 -4.62 -0.94 -17.97
CA LEU A 54 -3.48 -0.32 -17.28
C LEU A 54 -2.14 -0.57 -17.98
N GLY A 55 -2.09 -1.42 -19.01
CA GLY A 55 -0.85 -1.80 -19.68
C GLY A 55 0.07 -2.65 -18.81
N ILE A 56 -0.50 -3.50 -17.95
CA ILE A 56 0.24 -4.44 -17.11
C ILE A 56 -0.14 -5.88 -17.42
N SER A 57 0.80 -6.80 -17.26
CA SER A 57 0.55 -8.22 -17.52
C SER A 57 -0.20 -8.88 -16.38
N ALA A 58 -1.36 -9.47 -16.65
CA ALA A 58 -2.09 -10.29 -15.67
C ALA A 58 -1.32 -11.55 -15.22
N ARG A 59 -0.24 -11.94 -15.94
CA ARG A 59 0.53 -13.16 -15.68
C ARG A 59 1.79 -12.92 -14.84
N HIS A 60 2.26 -11.67 -14.71
CA HIS A 60 3.47 -11.38 -13.94
C HIS A 60 3.15 -11.23 -12.44
N ARG A 61 3.90 -11.95 -11.59
CA ARG A 61 3.75 -11.91 -10.13
C ARG A 61 3.94 -10.50 -9.55
N SER A 62 4.73 -9.65 -10.20
CA SER A 62 5.03 -8.27 -9.78
C SER A 62 4.44 -7.23 -10.73
N ALA A 63 3.35 -7.53 -11.44
CA ALA A 63 2.77 -6.64 -12.46
C ALA A 63 2.37 -5.25 -11.95
N LEU A 64 2.12 -5.11 -10.64
CA LEU A 64 1.81 -3.84 -9.98
C LEU A 64 3.06 -3.05 -9.57
N LEU A 65 4.25 -3.59 -9.81
CA LEU A 65 5.56 -3.02 -9.53
C LEU A 65 6.45 -2.99 -10.81
N PRO A 66 5.96 -2.47 -11.95
CA PRO A 66 6.72 -2.41 -13.20
C PRO A 66 7.88 -1.41 -13.09
N ASP A 67 8.97 -1.59 -13.82
CA ASP A 67 10.14 -0.68 -13.80
C ASP A 67 9.79 0.79 -14.02
N HIS A 68 8.77 1.06 -14.82
CA HIS A 68 8.21 2.38 -15.07
C HIS A 68 6.68 2.32 -15.06
N VAL A 69 6.02 3.43 -14.74
CA VAL A 69 4.56 3.49 -14.87
C VAL A 69 4.19 3.25 -16.34
N PRO A 70 3.33 2.25 -16.64
CA PRO A 70 2.94 1.96 -18.01
C PRO A 70 2.32 3.17 -18.69
N ARG A 71 2.64 3.39 -19.97
CA ARG A 71 2.09 4.52 -20.74
C ARG A 71 0.56 4.52 -20.74
N ALA A 72 -0.06 3.35 -20.84
CA ALA A 72 -1.51 3.18 -20.79
C ALA A 72 -2.09 3.71 -19.46
N ALA A 73 -1.52 3.34 -18.32
CA ALA A 73 -1.91 3.89 -17.02
C ALA A 73 -1.74 5.42 -16.97
N GLN A 74 -0.64 5.98 -17.49
CA GLN A 74 -0.45 7.44 -17.51
C GLN A 74 -1.50 8.18 -18.35
N VAL A 75 -1.88 7.63 -19.51
CA VAL A 75 -2.90 8.22 -20.38
C VAL A 75 -4.27 8.09 -19.72
N LEU A 76 -4.60 6.92 -19.20
CA LEU A 76 -5.86 6.66 -18.51
C LEU A 76 -6.04 7.58 -17.30
N GLY A 77 -5.00 7.74 -16.48
CA GLY A 77 -5.04 8.63 -15.32
C GLY A 77 -5.32 10.08 -15.73
N ARG A 78 -4.70 10.56 -16.81
CA ARG A 78 -4.98 11.89 -17.38
C ARG A 78 -6.42 12.02 -17.88
N THR A 79 -6.93 11.02 -18.60
CA THR A 79 -8.31 10.98 -19.08
C THR A 79 -9.33 11.02 -17.93
N LEU A 80 -9.02 10.35 -16.81
CA LEU A 80 -9.83 10.34 -15.59
C LEU A 80 -9.67 11.61 -14.74
N GLY A 81 -8.77 12.52 -15.11
CA GLY A 81 -8.51 13.77 -14.38
C GLY A 81 -7.65 13.61 -13.13
N PHE A 82 -6.88 12.53 -13.03
CA PHE A 82 -5.95 12.33 -11.91
C PHE A 82 -4.63 13.09 -12.13
N PRO A 83 -4.07 13.71 -11.07
CA PRO A 83 -2.73 14.26 -11.13
C PRO A 83 -1.69 13.19 -11.47
N ALA A 84 -0.73 13.51 -12.33
CA ALA A 84 0.32 12.57 -12.74
C ALA A 84 1.13 12.03 -11.55
N THR A 85 1.30 12.84 -10.49
CA THR A 85 1.93 12.43 -9.23
C THR A 85 1.21 11.25 -8.58
N ARG A 86 -0.12 11.28 -8.48
CA ARG A 86 -0.90 10.16 -7.89
C ARG A 86 -0.72 8.86 -8.67
N ILE A 87 -0.65 8.96 -10.00
CA ILE A 87 -0.42 7.81 -10.86
C ILE A 87 0.98 7.22 -10.65
N ARG A 88 2.00 8.07 -10.57
CA ARG A 88 3.38 7.62 -10.27
C ARG A 88 3.50 7.00 -8.89
N ASP A 89 2.90 7.63 -7.89
CA ASP A 89 2.94 7.15 -6.51
C ASP A 89 2.32 5.74 -6.41
N ALA A 90 1.15 5.52 -7.04
CA ALA A 90 0.46 4.23 -7.04
C ALA A 90 1.31 3.05 -7.52
N PHE A 91 2.23 3.30 -8.47
CA PHE A 91 3.16 2.33 -9.04
C PHE A 91 4.58 2.42 -8.46
N LEU A 92 4.76 3.12 -7.33
CA LEU A 92 6.06 3.33 -6.69
C LEU A 92 7.12 3.84 -7.69
N GLU A 93 6.79 4.89 -8.44
CA GLU A 93 7.74 5.58 -9.32
C GLU A 93 8.15 6.94 -8.73
N GLY A 94 9.20 7.55 -9.30
CA GLY A 94 9.76 8.81 -8.84
C GLY A 94 10.36 8.64 -7.45
N GLY A 95 9.99 9.52 -6.52
CA GLY A 95 10.52 9.50 -5.17
C GLY A 95 10.22 8.20 -4.40
N LEU A 96 9.22 7.41 -4.78
CA LEU A 96 8.88 6.18 -4.06
C LEU A 96 9.58 4.93 -4.62
N ARG A 97 10.38 5.05 -5.70
CA ARG A 97 11.03 3.93 -6.38
C ARG A 97 11.89 3.08 -5.45
N ASP A 98 12.62 3.72 -4.55
CA ASP A 98 13.52 3.03 -3.63
C ASP A 98 12.77 2.10 -2.67
N LEU A 99 11.47 2.30 -2.44
CA LEU A 99 10.68 1.45 -1.53
C LEU A 99 10.28 0.10 -2.13
N ARG A 100 10.48 -0.14 -3.42
CA ARG A 100 10.07 -1.39 -4.09
C ARG A 100 10.65 -2.66 -3.46
N PRO A 101 11.94 -2.71 -3.08
CA PRO A 101 12.51 -3.86 -2.38
C PRO A 101 11.87 -4.12 -1.01
N LEU A 102 11.12 -3.17 -0.45
CA LEU A 102 10.39 -3.35 0.82
C LEU A 102 8.98 -3.89 0.60
N MET A 103 8.53 -4.14 -0.62
CA MET A 103 7.17 -4.60 -0.89
C MET A 103 6.96 -6.05 -0.47
N HIS A 104 5.82 -6.30 0.16
CA HIS A 104 5.34 -7.62 0.50
C HIS A 104 4.76 -8.29 -0.77
N GLU A 105 4.76 -9.63 -0.82
CA GLU A 105 4.27 -10.37 -1.99
C GLU A 105 2.76 -10.67 -1.93
N ARG A 106 2.18 -10.66 -0.72
CA ARG A 106 0.74 -10.86 -0.47
C ARG A 106 0.02 -9.54 -0.29
N LEU A 107 -1.19 -9.43 -0.80
CA LEU A 107 -2.05 -8.25 -0.62
C LEU A 107 -2.49 -8.14 0.83
N ARG A 108 -2.03 -7.08 1.48
CA ARG A 108 -2.29 -6.81 2.90
C ARG A 108 -3.28 -5.66 3.07
N LEU A 109 -4.33 -5.89 3.83
CA LEU A 109 -5.41 -4.92 4.06
C LEU A 109 -5.50 -4.58 5.55
N CYS A 110 -5.57 -3.28 5.86
CA CYS A 110 -6.06 -2.83 7.16
C CYS A 110 -7.60 -2.93 7.16
N PRO A 111 -8.24 -3.59 8.15
CA PRO A 111 -9.69 -3.68 8.21
C PRO A 111 -10.40 -2.31 8.26
N ALA A 112 -9.84 -1.34 8.97
CA ALA A 112 -10.42 0.00 9.04
C ALA A 112 -10.31 0.76 7.70
N CYS A 113 -9.13 0.79 7.08
CA CYS A 113 -8.97 1.40 5.74
C CYS A 113 -9.84 0.70 4.69
N ALA A 114 -9.92 -0.63 4.72
CA ALA A 114 -10.72 -1.40 3.77
C ALA A 114 -12.20 -1.04 3.88
N ARG A 115 -12.77 -0.91 5.10
CA ARG A 115 -14.15 -0.43 5.30
C ARG A 115 -14.40 0.99 4.77
N LEU A 116 -13.36 1.82 4.69
CA LEU A 116 -13.43 3.15 4.06
C LEU A 116 -13.24 3.11 2.54
N GLY A 117 -13.07 1.92 1.94
CA GLY A 117 -12.78 1.77 0.52
C GLY A 117 -11.36 2.15 0.14
N ARG A 118 -10.38 2.01 1.04
CA ARG A 118 -9.01 2.48 0.80
C ARG A 118 -7.98 1.37 0.97
N HIS A 119 -6.98 1.36 0.09
CA HIS A 119 -5.77 0.58 0.26
C HIS A 119 -4.55 1.42 -0.15
N PHE A 120 -3.69 1.74 0.82
CA PHE A 120 -2.50 2.57 0.65
C PHE A 120 -1.25 1.74 0.41
N ILE A 121 -0.26 2.37 -0.22
CA ILE A 121 1.08 1.80 -0.45
C ILE A 121 1.70 1.28 0.86
N LEU A 122 1.52 2.00 1.97
CA LEU A 122 2.07 1.59 3.27
C LEU A 122 1.61 0.20 3.72
N HIS A 123 0.38 -0.21 3.38
CA HIS A 123 -0.11 -1.54 3.73
C HIS A 123 0.71 -2.64 3.06
N GLN A 124 1.39 -2.34 1.96
CA GLN A 124 2.16 -3.29 1.19
C GLN A 124 3.65 -3.30 1.56
N LEU A 125 4.14 -2.41 2.43
CA LEU A 125 5.54 -2.37 2.84
C LEU A 125 5.82 -3.35 4.01
N ARG A 126 6.69 -4.34 3.79
CA ARG A 126 7.10 -5.39 4.75
C ARG A 126 7.46 -4.88 6.15
N PRO A 127 8.11 -3.71 6.33
CA PRO A 127 8.40 -3.19 7.65
C PRO A 127 7.17 -3.04 8.57
N PHE A 128 5.96 -2.91 8.02
CA PHE A 128 4.73 -2.81 8.80
C PHE A 128 4.00 -4.15 8.91
N SER A 129 3.70 -4.56 10.14
CA SER A 129 2.74 -5.62 10.49
C SER A 129 1.38 -5.04 10.90
N HIS A 130 1.36 -3.80 11.36
CA HIS A 130 0.18 -3.05 11.74
C HIS A 130 0.01 -1.81 10.86
N CYS A 131 -1.23 -1.42 10.63
CA CYS A 131 -1.56 -0.23 9.85
C CYS A 131 -1.02 1.01 10.54
N PRO A 132 -0.18 1.83 9.86
CA PRO A 132 0.36 3.04 10.49
C PRO A 132 -0.66 4.14 10.76
N LEU A 133 -1.89 4.00 10.27
CA LEU A 133 -2.99 4.94 10.47
C LEU A 133 -3.92 4.55 11.61
N HIS A 134 -4.13 3.24 11.81
CA HIS A 134 -5.16 2.72 12.71
C HIS A 134 -4.60 1.81 13.82
N GLY A 135 -3.31 1.45 13.76
CA GLY A 135 -2.69 0.50 14.68
C GLY A 135 -3.23 -0.93 14.58
N LEU A 136 -4.10 -1.24 13.62
CA LEU A 136 -4.71 -2.57 13.46
C LEU A 136 -3.79 -3.52 12.68
N PRO A 137 -3.76 -4.82 12.99
CA PRO A 137 -3.01 -5.81 12.20
C PRO A 137 -3.38 -5.78 10.72
N LEU A 138 -2.37 -5.77 9.86
CA LEU A 138 -2.56 -5.92 8.42
C LEU A 138 -2.87 -7.39 8.11
N ARG A 139 -3.98 -7.64 7.41
CA ARG A 139 -4.43 -8.99 7.07
C ARG A 139 -4.05 -9.33 5.65
N ASP A 140 -3.39 -10.46 5.42
CA ASP A 140 -3.02 -10.99 4.09
C ASP A 140 -4.00 -12.07 3.56
N ARG A 141 -5.01 -12.42 4.36
CA ARG A 141 -6.04 -13.42 4.06
C ARG A 141 -7.44 -12.83 3.88
N CYS A 142 -8.24 -13.46 3.02
CA CYS A 142 -9.64 -13.11 2.76
C CYS A 142 -10.43 -13.06 4.08
N HIS A 143 -11.15 -11.98 4.32
CA HIS A 143 -11.94 -11.81 5.54
C HIS A 143 -13.15 -12.76 5.62
N ARG A 144 -13.56 -13.37 4.49
CA ARG A 144 -14.67 -14.33 4.43
C ARG A 144 -14.20 -15.79 4.41
N CYS A 145 -13.27 -16.14 3.53
CA CYS A 145 -12.86 -17.54 3.33
C CYS A 145 -11.46 -17.89 3.86
N GLY A 146 -10.70 -16.93 4.41
CA GLY A 146 -9.37 -17.21 4.99
C GLY A 146 -8.24 -17.48 3.98
N GLU A 147 -8.54 -17.56 2.68
CA GLU A 147 -7.53 -17.79 1.64
C GLU A 147 -6.51 -16.65 1.55
N PRO A 148 -5.20 -16.96 1.42
CA PRO A 148 -4.17 -15.96 1.15
C PRO A 148 -4.45 -15.21 -0.16
N ARG A 149 -4.08 -13.93 -0.20
CA ARG A 149 -4.20 -13.12 -1.42
C ARG A 149 -2.83 -12.71 -1.94
N SER A 150 -2.52 -13.03 -3.19
CA SER A 150 -1.34 -12.48 -3.86
C SER A 150 -1.50 -10.99 -4.12
N TYR A 151 -0.41 -10.23 -4.04
CA TYR A 151 -0.37 -8.82 -4.44
C TYR A 151 -0.31 -8.71 -5.95
N GLY A 152 -1.46 -8.89 -6.59
CA GLY A 152 -1.65 -8.81 -8.03
C GLY A 152 -3.13 -8.59 -8.36
N LEU A 153 -3.45 -8.51 -9.65
CA LEU A 153 -4.84 -8.39 -10.10
C LEU A 153 -5.50 -9.76 -10.33
N GLY A 154 -4.70 -10.82 -10.43
CA GLY A 154 -5.18 -12.15 -10.80
C GLY A 154 -5.43 -12.27 -12.31
N SER A 155 -5.90 -13.45 -12.71
CA SER A 155 -6.08 -13.84 -14.11
C SER A 155 -7.54 -14.11 -14.49
N SER A 156 -8.50 -13.73 -13.64
CA SER A 156 -9.92 -13.94 -13.91
C SER A 156 -10.35 -13.19 -15.18
N ARG A 157 -11.13 -13.87 -16.03
CA ARG A 157 -11.81 -13.29 -17.19
C ARG A 157 -13.26 -12.90 -16.91
N VAL A 158 -13.72 -13.11 -15.68
CA VAL A 158 -15.11 -12.90 -15.27
C VAL A 158 -15.22 -11.89 -14.14
N PHE A 159 -14.33 -11.97 -13.15
CA PHE A 159 -14.40 -11.14 -11.96
C PHE A 159 -13.24 -10.13 -11.92
N GLY A 160 -13.54 -8.92 -11.45
CA GLY A 160 -12.55 -7.89 -11.18
C GLY A 160 -11.72 -8.15 -9.91
N PRO A 161 -10.55 -7.51 -9.78
CA PRO A 161 -9.60 -7.72 -8.67
C PRO A 161 -10.09 -7.22 -7.31
N ILE A 162 -11.22 -6.50 -7.27
CA ILE A 162 -11.86 -6.10 -6.01
C ILE A 162 -12.42 -7.29 -5.24
N ASN A 163 -12.71 -8.41 -5.92
CA ASN A 163 -13.28 -9.60 -5.30
C ASN A 163 -12.21 -10.63 -4.96
N CYS A 164 -12.44 -11.41 -3.91
CA CYS A 164 -11.62 -12.59 -3.63
C CYS A 164 -11.70 -13.57 -4.81
N PRO A 165 -10.58 -14.08 -5.34
CA PRO A 165 -10.59 -15.03 -6.45
C PRO A 165 -11.27 -16.36 -6.09
N THR A 166 -11.27 -16.74 -4.79
CA THR A 166 -11.85 -18.00 -4.32
C THR A 166 -13.34 -17.86 -3.99
N CYS A 167 -13.69 -17.01 -3.02
CA CYS A 167 -15.07 -16.94 -2.50
C CYS A 167 -15.87 -15.74 -3.02
N ARG A 168 -15.29 -14.95 -3.93
CA ARG A 168 -15.92 -13.78 -4.58
C ARG A 168 -16.35 -12.66 -3.63
N ALA A 169 -15.98 -12.72 -2.35
CA ALA A 169 -16.28 -11.66 -1.40
C ALA A 169 -15.55 -10.37 -1.78
N PRO A 170 -16.22 -9.21 -1.75
CA PRO A 170 -15.59 -7.93 -2.06
C PRO A 170 -14.56 -7.57 -0.98
N GLN A 171 -13.33 -7.27 -1.39
CA GLN A 171 -12.23 -6.90 -0.49
C GLN A 171 -12.26 -5.41 -0.12
N LEU A 172 -12.95 -4.60 -0.91
CA LEU A 172 -13.32 -3.21 -0.63
C LEU A 172 -14.84 -3.05 -0.83
N PRO A 173 -15.49 -2.11 -0.13
CA PRO A 173 -16.91 -1.78 -0.27
C PRO A 173 -17.37 -1.59 -1.71
N LEU A 174 -18.52 -2.21 -2.00
CA LEU A 174 -19.29 -2.04 -3.21
C LEU A 174 -20.72 -1.65 -2.82
N SER A 175 -21.31 -0.71 -3.55
CA SER A 175 -22.74 -0.42 -3.51
C SER A 175 -23.57 -1.62 -4.00
N VAL A 176 -24.90 -1.58 -3.81
CA VAL A 176 -25.83 -2.57 -4.36
C VAL A 176 -25.68 -2.75 -5.88
N GLY A 177 -25.37 -1.66 -6.60
CA GLY A 177 -25.13 -1.69 -8.05
C GLY A 177 -23.72 -2.10 -8.47
N GLY A 178 -22.89 -2.61 -7.55
CA GLY A 178 -21.52 -3.03 -7.84
C GLY A 178 -20.51 -1.89 -8.02
N GLN A 179 -20.92 -0.63 -7.81
CA GLN A 179 -20.01 0.52 -7.85
C GLN A 179 -19.09 0.56 -6.63
N PRO A 180 -17.81 0.91 -6.79
CA PRO A 180 -16.88 1.03 -5.67
C PRO A 180 -17.26 2.22 -4.77
N GLU A 181 -17.21 2.00 -3.47
CA GLU A 181 -17.45 3.06 -2.48
C GLU A 181 -16.15 3.40 -1.78
N ALA A 182 -15.91 4.69 -1.59
CA ALA A 182 -14.81 5.15 -0.75
C ALA A 182 -15.19 6.43 -0.01
N ARG A 183 -14.88 6.48 1.29
CA ARG A 183 -15.10 7.68 2.12
C ARG A 183 -13.90 8.62 2.02
N GLY A 184 -14.16 9.90 2.27
CA GLY A 184 -13.10 10.92 2.36
C GLY A 184 -12.07 10.54 3.43
N MET A 185 -10.81 10.87 3.16
CA MET A 185 -9.72 10.69 4.11
C MET A 185 -9.39 12.05 4.75
N PRO A 186 -9.30 12.13 6.09
CA PRO A 186 -8.85 13.36 6.76
C PRO A 186 -7.44 13.76 6.31
N ALA A 187 -7.19 15.06 6.15
CA ALA A 187 -5.86 15.58 5.80
C ALA A 187 -4.73 15.07 6.73
N PRO A 188 -4.92 14.99 8.07
CA PRO A 188 -3.89 14.45 8.96
C PRO A 188 -3.48 13.00 8.64
N SER A 189 -4.39 12.19 8.10
CA SER A 189 -4.07 10.83 7.67
C SER A 189 -3.16 10.83 6.45
N VAL A 190 -3.38 11.75 5.49
CA VAL A 190 -2.53 11.90 4.31
C VAL A 190 -1.13 12.34 4.70
N ASP A 191 -1.02 13.32 5.60
CA ASP A 191 0.27 13.81 6.11
C ASP A 191 1.04 12.72 6.86
N LEU A 192 0.33 11.91 7.64
CA LEU A 192 0.92 10.75 8.31
C LEU A 192 1.46 9.73 7.30
N ILE A 193 0.75 9.47 6.19
CA ILE A 193 1.26 8.60 5.14
C ILE A 193 2.54 9.19 4.53
N ALA A 194 2.51 10.46 4.15
CA ALA A 194 3.64 11.15 3.55
C ALA A 194 4.89 11.07 4.45
N ARG A 195 4.72 11.29 5.75
CA ARG A 195 5.80 11.20 6.75
C ARG A 195 6.37 9.79 6.87
N TRP A 196 5.55 8.75 6.89
CA TRP A 196 6.04 7.36 6.90
C TRP A 196 6.81 7.00 5.62
N LEU A 197 6.32 7.42 4.45
CA LEU A 197 7.01 7.19 3.20
C LEU A 197 8.36 7.93 3.17
N ALA A 198 8.40 9.19 3.60
CA ALA A 198 9.64 9.96 3.70
C ALA A 198 10.64 9.32 4.70
N PHE A 199 10.14 8.85 5.85
CA PHE A 199 10.94 8.16 6.85
C PHE A 199 11.63 6.93 6.29
N LEU A 200 10.89 6.07 5.59
CA LEU A 200 11.41 4.83 5.01
C LEU A 200 12.39 5.10 3.87
N ARG A 201 12.08 6.08 3.00
CA ARG A 201 12.97 6.44 1.87
C ARG A 201 14.36 6.82 2.33
N ARG A 202 14.47 7.65 3.38
CA ARG A 202 15.75 8.06 3.96
C ARG A 202 16.53 6.92 4.62
N ARG A 203 15.93 5.73 4.72
CA ARG A 203 16.38 4.61 5.55
C ARG A 203 16.34 3.27 4.83
N VAL A 204 16.08 3.29 3.53
CA VAL A 204 15.93 2.08 2.70
C VAL A 204 17.18 1.21 2.69
N THR A 205 18.34 1.73 3.06
CA THR A 205 19.60 0.99 3.16
C THR A 205 19.75 0.21 4.47
N LEU A 206 18.85 0.38 5.43
CA LEU A 206 18.94 -0.29 6.73
C LEU A 206 18.54 -1.77 6.64
N PRO A 207 19.41 -2.73 7.00
CA PRO A 207 19.12 -4.16 6.91
C PRO A 207 17.87 -4.60 7.69
N VAL A 208 17.60 -3.93 8.82
CA VAL A 208 16.45 -4.24 9.69
C VAL A 208 15.09 -4.11 9.00
N LEU A 209 14.99 -3.33 7.92
CA LEU A 209 13.77 -3.17 7.13
C LEU A 209 13.50 -4.37 6.19
N PHE A 210 14.52 -5.18 5.91
CA PHE A 210 14.44 -6.36 5.03
C PHE A 210 14.35 -7.66 5.80
N ASP A 211 15.09 -7.75 6.91
CA ASP A 211 15.28 -8.98 7.66
C ASP A 211 14.01 -9.48 8.35
N ARG A 212 13.02 -8.60 8.57
CA ARG A 212 11.83 -8.90 9.37
C ARG A 212 10.58 -8.22 8.84
N GLU A 213 9.56 -9.02 8.57
CA GLU A 213 8.21 -8.49 8.44
C GLU A 213 7.76 -7.91 9.79
N GLY A 214 7.16 -6.71 9.76
CA GLY A 214 6.72 -6.06 11.00
C GLY A 214 7.84 -5.53 11.87
N ALA A 215 9.00 -5.23 11.32
CA ALA A 215 10.10 -4.57 12.03
C ALA A 215 9.67 -3.25 12.72
N ILE A 216 8.59 -2.61 12.26
CA ILE A 216 8.03 -1.38 12.78
C ILE A 216 6.66 -1.65 13.41
N ASP A 217 6.58 -1.46 14.74
CA ASP A 217 5.30 -1.41 15.45
C ASP A 217 4.71 0.00 15.39
N ALA A 218 4.03 0.31 14.29
CA ALA A 218 3.41 1.61 14.09
C ALA A 218 2.22 1.87 15.04
N ALA A 219 1.61 0.84 15.65
CA ALA A 219 0.50 0.99 16.58
C ALA A 219 0.93 1.67 17.89
N ARG A 220 2.16 1.37 18.35
CA ARG A 220 2.77 2.01 19.53
C ARG A 220 3.32 3.42 19.28
N CYS A 221 3.27 3.89 18.03
CA CYS A 221 3.85 5.18 17.62
C CYS A 221 2.78 6.28 17.46
N ALA A 222 1.50 5.97 17.69
CA ALA A 222 0.38 6.87 17.44
C ALA A 222 0.36 8.16 18.29
N GLY A 223 1.13 8.22 19.39
CA GLY A 223 1.18 9.37 20.30
C GLY A 223 2.35 10.34 20.13
N SER A 224 3.35 10.03 19.31
CA SER A 224 4.63 10.79 19.26
C SER A 224 5.07 11.16 17.84
N VAL A 225 4.06 11.50 17.04
CA VAL A 225 4.16 11.97 15.67
C VAL A 225 4.23 13.51 15.70
N GLY A 226 5.39 14.04 16.08
CA GLY A 226 5.68 15.47 15.87
C GLY A 226 5.97 15.73 14.38
N ALA A 227 5.91 17.00 13.96
CA ALA A 227 6.19 17.41 12.58
C ALA A 227 7.50 16.80 12.03
N ASP A 228 8.52 16.67 12.89
CA ASP A 228 9.88 16.20 12.51
C ASP A 228 10.32 14.88 13.18
N ARG A 229 9.43 14.19 13.89
CA ARG A 229 9.80 12.98 14.66
C ARG A 229 8.78 11.87 14.47
N ILE A 230 9.27 10.70 14.10
CA ILE A 230 8.52 9.45 14.17
C ILE A 230 9.28 8.57 15.13
N GLU A 231 8.74 8.38 16.34
CA GLU A 231 9.26 7.32 17.20
C GLU A 231 8.88 5.98 16.59
N VAL A 232 9.82 5.02 16.58
CA VAL A 232 9.63 3.73 15.92
C VAL A 232 10.16 2.63 16.81
N CYS A 233 9.27 1.85 17.40
CA CYS A 233 9.69 0.68 18.17
C CYS A 233 10.07 -0.46 17.20
N ILE A 234 11.30 -0.97 17.32
CA ILE A 234 11.79 -2.13 16.57
C ILE A 234 12.06 -3.26 17.56
N ALA A 235 11.38 -4.39 17.39
CA ALA A 235 11.62 -5.56 18.24
C ALA A 235 13.01 -6.17 17.96
N PRO A 236 13.86 -6.39 18.98
CA PRO A 236 15.22 -6.90 18.77
C PRO A 236 15.24 -8.29 18.14
N LYS A 237 16.33 -8.62 17.42
CA LYS A 237 16.59 -9.98 16.94
C LYS A 237 16.54 -10.93 18.13
N SER A 238 15.69 -11.96 18.08
CA SER A 238 15.55 -12.92 19.17
C SER A 238 16.85 -13.70 19.31
N THR A 239 17.75 -13.25 20.16
CA THR A 239 18.68 -14.17 20.83
C THR A 239 17.86 -15.01 21.78
N ARG A 240 18.12 -16.32 21.80
CA ARG A 240 17.35 -17.40 22.47
C ARG A 240 17.23 -17.29 24.00
N HIS A 241 17.30 -16.10 24.58
CA HIS A 241 17.07 -15.89 26.01
C HIS A 241 15.84 -15.01 26.23
N ARG A 242 14.96 -15.48 27.10
CA ARG A 242 13.83 -14.72 27.66
C ARG A 242 14.33 -13.32 28.04
N LEU A 243 13.94 -12.30 27.29
CA LEU A 243 14.09 -10.92 27.71
C LEU A 243 12.80 -10.15 27.40
N THR A 244 12.22 -9.67 28.47
CA THR A 244 11.00 -8.88 28.62
C THR A 244 11.15 -7.40 28.21
N SER A 245 12.25 -7.01 27.56
CA SER A 245 12.49 -5.61 27.19
C SER A 245 12.25 -5.37 25.70
N THR A 246 11.17 -4.66 25.36
CA THR A 246 11.04 -4.07 24.02
C THR A 246 12.07 -2.94 23.91
N MET A 247 13.12 -3.08 23.09
CA MET A 247 14.04 -1.96 22.84
C MET A 247 13.26 -0.86 22.10
N ARG A 248 13.00 0.27 22.75
CA ARG A 248 12.46 1.46 22.08
C ARG A 248 13.60 2.17 21.37
N ALA A 249 13.72 1.97 20.07
CA ALA A 249 14.58 2.84 19.27
C ALA A 249 13.84 4.15 19.01
N ARG A 250 14.48 5.29 19.32
CA ARG A 250 13.89 6.59 19.00
C ARG A 250 14.61 7.14 17.77
N TRP A 251 13.87 7.36 16.69
CA TRP A 251 14.41 7.88 15.45
C TRP A 251 13.99 9.34 15.30
N SER A 252 14.94 10.23 15.07
CA SER A 252 14.68 11.63 14.74
C SER A 252 15.13 11.93 13.31
N ALA A 253 14.67 13.06 12.76
CA ALA A 253 15.03 13.50 11.42
C ALA A 253 16.54 13.76 11.22
N GLY A 254 17.33 13.88 12.29
CA GLY A 254 18.70 14.40 12.26
C GLY A 254 19.86 13.40 12.23
N MET A 255 19.83 12.24 12.92
CA MET A 255 20.95 11.28 12.89
C MET A 255 20.64 9.94 13.58
N GLN A 256 21.61 9.03 13.42
CA GLN A 256 21.84 7.66 13.96
C GLN A 256 20.87 7.08 15.00
N HIS A 257 20.61 5.79 14.81
CA HIS A 257 19.90 4.85 15.68
C HIS A 257 20.29 5.00 17.16
N THR A 258 19.60 5.85 17.92
CA THR A 258 19.79 5.91 19.38
C THR A 258 18.87 4.84 19.97
N CYS A 259 19.45 3.69 20.32
CA CYS A 259 18.74 2.73 21.14
C CYS A 259 18.56 3.36 22.53
N LEU A 260 17.32 3.71 22.88
CA LEU A 260 16.98 3.97 24.27
C LEU A 260 16.73 2.60 24.90
N ARG A 261 17.67 2.17 25.74
CA ARG A 261 17.40 1.09 26.70
C ARG A 261 16.38 1.64 27.70
N ASP A 262 15.29 0.90 27.92
CA ASP A 262 14.39 1.19 29.04
C ASP A 262 15.20 1.25 30.33
N GLY A 263 14.93 2.28 31.13
CA GLY A 263 15.68 2.64 32.33
C GLY A 263 15.79 1.48 33.31
N ARG A 264 17.03 1.01 33.50
CA ARG A 264 17.58 0.93 34.85
C ARG A 264 18.87 1.75 34.81
N ASP A 265 18.90 2.79 35.64
CA ASP A 265 20.10 3.56 35.90
C ASP A 265 21.27 2.63 36.16
N TYR A 266 22.26 2.67 35.28
CA TYR A 266 23.61 2.28 35.63
C TYR A 266 24.57 3.31 35.07
N GLY A 267 25.02 4.17 36.00
CA GLY A 267 26.40 4.64 36.07
C GLY A 267 26.91 5.40 34.86
N PHE A 268 26.90 6.72 34.98
CA PHE A 268 27.88 7.61 34.39
C PHE A 268 29.27 6.95 34.32
N PHE A 269 29.85 6.85 33.13
CA PHE A 269 31.30 6.93 32.96
C PHE A 269 31.59 8.00 31.90
N ARG A 270 31.87 9.22 32.39
CA ARG A 270 32.66 10.20 31.65
C ARG A 270 34.06 9.59 31.48
N ARG A 271 34.54 9.48 30.24
CA ARG A 271 35.98 9.36 29.99
C ARG A 271 36.58 10.77 29.93
N LYS A 272 37.69 10.91 30.64
CA LYS A 272 38.61 12.07 30.61
C LYS A 272 39.17 12.26 29.21
#